data_AF-A0A2W4KVM5-F1
#
_entry.id   AF-A0A2W4KVM5-F1
#
_cell.length_a   1.000
_cell.length_b   1.000
_cell.length_c   1.000
_cell.angle_alpha   90.00
_cell.angle_beta   90.00
_cell.angle_gamma   90.00
#
_symmetry.space_group_name_H-M   'P 1'
#
loop_
_entity.id
_entity.type
_entity.pdbx_description
1 polymer ?
#
loop_
_entity_poly.entity_id
_entity_poly.type
_entity_poly.pdbx_seq_one_letter_code
_entity_poly.pdbx_strand_id
1 'polypeptide(L)'
;MPDERHPVSPGTLFARGVWQEDSLPAVELGEGITTPQVAAMDLSPMLLGQVDGRPSWAERMLRLRDSSEVGPFRLAYLEALVRAADMRASRLADQRAKYSKGGQV
;
A
#
# COMPACT_ATOMS: atom_id res chain seq x y z
N MET A 1 2.73 -16.44 -9.73
CA MET A 1 1.40 -17.09 -9.55
C MET A 1 1.23 -18.12 -10.66
N PRO A 2 0.41 -19.17 -10.50
CA PRO A 2 0.24 -20.22 -11.53
C PRO A 2 -0.13 -19.67 -12.92
N ASP A 3 -0.91 -18.59 -12.98
CA ASP A 3 -1.35 -17.95 -14.25
C ASP A 3 -0.61 -16.64 -14.56
N GLU A 4 0.55 -16.40 -13.94
CA GLU A 4 1.30 -15.16 -14.15
C GLU A 4 2.02 -15.17 -15.49
N ARG A 5 1.72 -14.17 -16.33
CA ARG A 5 2.40 -14.02 -17.62
C ARG A 5 3.76 -13.41 -17.40
N HIS A 6 4.78 -14.14 -17.82
CA HIS A 6 6.15 -13.66 -17.85
C HIS A 6 6.36 -12.69 -19.02
N PRO A 7 7.17 -11.63 -18.86
CA PRO A 7 7.58 -10.78 -19.96
C PRO A 7 8.31 -11.58 -21.04
N VAL A 8 8.09 -11.19 -22.30
CA VAL A 8 8.79 -11.80 -23.45
C VAL A 8 10.27 -11.43 -23.45
N SER A 9 10.59 -10.23 -22.95
CA SER A 9 11.95 -9.72 -22.83
C SER A 9 12.62 -10.24 -21.55
N PRO A 10 13.76 -10.94 -21.65
CA PRO A 10 14.51 -11.38 -20.48
C PRO A 10 14.97 -10.17 -19.63
N GLY A 11 14.81 -10.28 -18.31
CA GLY A 11 15.27 -9.26 -17.35
C GLY A 11 14.27 -8.15 -17.04
N THR A 12 13.12 -8.08 -17.72
CA THR A 12 12.04 -7.15 -17.34
C THR A 12 11.47 -7.51 -15.97
N LEU A 13 11.43 -6.54 -15.06
CA LEU A 13 10.83 -6.72 -13.73
C LEU A 13 9.31 -6.81 -13.85
N PHE A 14 8.72 -7.74 -13.10
CA PHE A 14 7.26 -7.90 -13.02
C PHE A 14 6.88 -8.50 -11.66
N ALA A 15 5.70 -8.12 -11.17
CA ALA A 15 5.10 -8.73 -10.00
C ALA A 15 3.58 -8.59 -10.01
N ARG A 16 2.88 -9.69 -9.73
CA ARG A 16 1.41 -9.72 -9.57
C ARG A 16 0.67 -9.17 -10.79
N GLY A 17 1.23 -9.36 -11.98
CA GLY A 17 0.68 -8.87 -13.24
C GLY A 17 0.97 -7.40 -13.56
N VAL A 18 1.78 -6.71 -12.76
CA VAL A 18 2.30 -5.36 -13.05
C VAL A 18 3.74 -5.48 -13.53
N TRP A 19 4.08 -4.79 -14.61
CA TRP A 19 5.38 -4.85 -15.27
C TRP A 19 6.13 -3.52 -15.11
N GLN A 20 7.46 -3.58 -15.26
CA GLN A 20 8.30 -2.38 -15.30
C GLN A 20 7.78 -1.44 -16.40
N GLU A 21 7.76 -0.14 -16.11
CA GLU A 21 7.30 0.93 -17.01
C GLU A 21 5.79 0.92 -17.32
N ASP A 22 4.99 0.11 -16.63
CA ASP A 22 3.54 0.21 -16.75
C ASP A 22 3.05 1.63 -16.44
N SER A 23 2.15 2.14 -17.28
CA SER A 23 1.50 3.43 -17.03
C SER A 23 0.31 3.24 -16.09
N LEU A 24 0.29 3.98 -14.98
CA LEU A 24 -0.83 4.02 -14.05
C LEU A 24 -1.67 5.28 -14.30
N PRO A 25 -3.00 5.17 -14.45
CA PRO A 25 -3.86 6.32 -14.64
C PRO A 25 -3.93 7.19 -13.38
N ALA A 26 -4.35 8.45 -13.55
CA ALA A 26 -4.75 9.27 -12.41
C ALA A 26 -6.00 8.67 -11.74
N VAL A 27 -6.08 8.72 -10.41
CA VAL A 27 -7.18 8.12 -9.63
C VAL A 27 -7.65 9.09 -8.55
N GLU A 28 -8.95 9.32 -8.47
CA GLU A 28 -9.60 9.98 -7.32
C GLU A 28 -9.73 8.99 -6.17
N LEU A 29 -9.01 9.23 -5.07
CA LEU A 29 -9.03 8.40 -3.87
C LEU A 29 -10.18 8.75 -2.91
N GLY A 30 -10.99 9.75 -3.25
CA GLY A 30 -12.05 10.30 -2.42
C GLY A 30 -11.64 11.60 -1.72
N GLU A 31 -12.64 12.33 -1.21
CA GLU A 31 -12.44 13.61 -0.48
C GLU A 31 -11.63 14.67 -1.27
N GLY A 32 -11.65 14.61 -2.60
CA GLY A 32 -10.91 15.53 -3.48
C GLY A 32 -9.41 15.25 -3.55
N ILE A 33 -8.96 14.08 -3.08
CA ILE A 33 -7.56 13.64 -3.18
C ILE A 33 -7.37 12.85 -4.48
N THR A 34 -6.58 13.40 -5.39
CA THR A 34 -6.24 12.77 -6.67
C THR A 34 -4.79 12.30 -6.68
N THR A 35 -4.52 11.10 -7.20
CA THR A 35 -3.17 10.70 -7.58
C THR A 35 -2.88 11.13 -9.02
N PRO A 36 -1.68 11.66 -9.32
CA PRO A 36 -1.31 11.95 -10.69
C PRO A 36 -1.16 10.67 -11.51
N GLN A 37 -1.24 10.80 -12.83
CA GLN A 37 -0.83 9.74 -13.74
C GLN A 37 0.66 9.44 -13.56
N VAL A 38 1.02 8.16 -13.54
CA VAL A 38 2.41 7.70 -13.55
C VAL A 38 2.68 7.12 -14.93
N ALA A 39 3.53 7.79 -15.71
CA ALA A 39 3.81 7.37 -17.09
C ALA A 39 4.67 6.10 -17.18
N ALA A 40 5.55 5.88 -16.19
CA ALA A 40 6.44 4.74 -16.13
C ALA A 40 6.62 4.30 -14.67
N MET A 41 6.02 3.17 -14.30
CA MET A 41 6.18 2.57 -12.99
C MET A 41 7.59 1.99 -12.82
N ASP A 42 8.28 2.38 -11.76
CA ASP A 42 9.56 1.76 -11.40
C ASP A 42 9.35 0.61 -10.40
N LEU A 43 9.68 -0.60 -10.85
CA LEU A 43 9.62 -1.82 -10.05
C LEU A 43 10.97 -2.21 -9.45
N SER A 44 12.04 -1.42 -9.66
CA SER A 44 13.33 -1.61 -8.98
C SER A 44 13.26 -1.88 -7.45
N PRO A 45 12.32 -1.29 -6.65
CA PRO A 45 12.21 -1.63 -5.23
C PRO A 45 11.94 -3.12 -4.94
N MET A 46 11.48 -3.93 -5.90
CA MET A 46 11.20 -5.34 -5.64
C MET A 46 12.45 -6.21 -5.48
N LEU A 47 13.62 -5.74 -5.94
CA LEU A 47 14.85 -6.53 -5.93
C LEU A 47 15.48 -6.58 -4.54
N LEU A 48 15.87 -5.41 -4.01
CA LEU A 48 16.53 -5.28 -2.70
C LEU A 48 15.84 -4.25 -1.79
N GLY A 49 14.65 -3.78 -2.16
CA GLY A 49 13.86 -2.85 -1.35
C GLY A 49 14.31 -1.39 -1.39
N GLN A 50 15.54 -1.10 -1.83
CA GLN A 50 16.08 0.26 -1.92
C GLN A 50 15.93 0.83 -3.33
N VAL A 51 15.64 2.12 -3.42
CA VAL A 51 15.53 2.89 -4.67
C VAL A 51 16.26 4.21 -4.47
N ASP A 52 17.23 4.52 -5.32
CA ASP A 52 17.99 5.78 -5.25
C ASP A 52 18.56 6.10 -3.85
N GLY A 53 19.05 5.07 -3.14
CA GLY A 53 19.57 5.20 -1.78
C GLY A 53 18.52 5.46 -0.70
N ARG A 54 17.22 5.44 -1.05
CA ARG A 54 16.12 5.52 -0.07
C ARG A 54 15.96 4.18 0.63
N PRO A 55 15.73 4.18 1.96
CA PRO A 55 15.61 2.95 2.72
C PRO A 55 14.37 2.16 2.31
N SER A 56 14.54 0.86 2.23
CA SER A 56 13.46 -0.11 2.07
C SER A 56 12.44 0.00 3.19
N TRP A 57 11.24 -0.53 2.93
CA TRP A 57 10.20 -0.61 3.96
C TRP A 57 10.70 -1.29 5.24
N ALA A 58 11.42 -2.41 5.10
CA ALA A 58 11.97 -3.14 6.24
C ALA A 58 12.96 -2.27 7.03
N GLU A 59 13.90 -1.59 6.38
CA GLU A 59 14.83 -0.69 7.04
C GLU A 59 14.13 0.46 7.77
N ARG A 60 13.08 1.04 7.18
CA ARG A 60 12.29 2.09 7.82
C ARG A 60 11.60 1.58 9.08
N MET A 61 11.02 0.38 9.03
CA MET A 61 10.34 -0.22 10.18
C MET A 61 11.32 -0.62 11.29
N LEU A 62 12.47 -1.19 10.94
CA LEU A 62 13.53 -1.53 11.90
C LEU A 62 14.04 -0.27 12.62
N ARG A 63 14.25 0.84 11.91
CA ARG A 63 14.63 2.12 12.51
C ARG A 63 13.60 2.64 13.51
N LEU A 64 12.29 2.49 13.22
CA LEU A 64 11.25 2.89 14.17
C LEU A 64 11.26 2.01 15.42
N ARG A 65 11.41 0.68 15.25
CA ARG A 65 11.50 -0.28 16.36
C ARG A 65 12.71 -0.01 17.24
N ASP A 66 13.85 0.31 16.65
CA ASP A 66 15.13 0.46 17.35
C ASP A 66 15.39 1.91 17.82
N SER A 67 14.54 2.86 17.41
CA SER A 67 14.62 4.26 17.85
C SER A 67 14.38 4.38 19.36
N SER A 68 15.19 5.20 20.04
CA SER A 68 14.99 5.51 21.47
C SER A 68 13.76 6.37 21.74
N GLU A 69 13.26 7.12 20.75
CA GLU A 69 12.09 8.00 20.91
C GLU A 69 10.77 7.23 20.87
N VAL A 70 10.74 6.16 20.09
CA VAL A 70 9.55 5.31 19.89
C VAL A 70 9.78 3.96 20.54
N GLY A 71 10.73 3.19 20.04
CA GLY A 71 11.01 1.87 20.57
C GLY A 71 9.85 0.89 20.35
N PRO A 72 10.02 -0.38 20.74
CA PRO A 72 9.02 -1.41 20.47
C PRO A 72 7.70 -1.17 21.23
N PHE A 73 7.76 -0.67 22.48
CA PHE A 73 6.56 -0.53 23.31
C PHE A 73 5.67 0.63 22.88
N ARG A 74 6.24 1.81 22.61
CA ARG A 74 5.44 2.94 22.11
C ARG A 74 4.93 2.65 20.71
N LEU A 75 5.73 2.00 19.86
CA LEU A 75 5.29 1.59 18.53
C LEU A 75 4.07 0.66 18.61
N ALA A 76 4.13 -0.37 19.47
CA ALA A 76 3.00 -1.29 19.68
C ALA A 76 1.75 -0.58 20.20
N TYR A 77 1.91 0.38 21.12
CA TYR A 77 0.79 1.19 21.62
C TYR A 77 0.15 2.02 20.51
N LEU A 78 0.95 2.70 19.69
CA LEU A 78 0.45 3.50 18.55
C LEU A 78 -0.24 2.62 17.50
N GLU A 79 0.33 1.45 17.19
CA GLU A 79 -0.30 0.47 16.31
C GLU A 79 -1.68 0.04 16.84
N ALA A 80 -1.78 -0.27 18.15
CA ALA A 80 -3.05 -0.65 18.76
C ALA A 80 -4.11 0.44 18.66
N LEU A 81 -3.74 1.71 18.82
CA LEU A 81 -4.65 2.84 18.65
C LEU A 81 -5.15 2.97 17.21
N VAL A 82 -4.24 2.93 16.23
CA VAL A 82 -4.59 3.00 14.80
C VAL A 82 -5.47 1.82 14.42
N ARG A 83 -5.13 0.59 14.85
CA ARG A 83 -5.92 -0.61 14.61
C ARG A 83 -7.34 -0.49 15.17
N ALA A 84 -7.48 -0.02 16.40
CA ALA A 84 -8.80 0.16 17.01
C ALA A 84 -9.65 1.21 16.27
N ALA A 85 -9.02 2.29 15.78
CA ALA A 85 -9.69 3.30 14.96
C ALA A 85 -10.14 2.74 13.61
N ASP A 86 -9.26 2.04 12.90
CA ASP A 86 -9.52 1.38 11.62
C ASP A 86 -10.68 0.40 11.73
N MET A 87 -10.65 -0.51 12.71
CA MET A 87 -11.73 -1.46 12.95
C MET A 87 -13.09 -0.79 13.23
N ARG A 88 -13.10 0.37 13.91
CA ARG A 88 -14.35 1.14 14.12
C ARG A 88 -14.84 1.76 12.81
N ALA A 89 -13.95 2.32 12.01
CA ALA A 89 -14.28 2.91 10.72
C ALA A 89 -14.83 1.87 9.75
N SER A 90 -14.20 0.69 9.65
CA SER A 90 -14.68 -0.40 8.79
C SER A 90 -16.08 -0.89 9.21
N ARG A 91 -16.32 -1.07 10.52
CA ARG A 91 -17.66 -1.45 11.02
C ARG A 91 -18.72 -0.42 10.64
N LEU A 92 -18.41 0.86 10.74
CA LEU A 92 -19.33 1.93 10.35
C LEU A 92 -19.59 1.94 8.84
N ALA A 93 -18.55 1.74 8.02
CA ALA A 93 -18.68 1.64 6.57
C ALA A 93 -19.56 0.46 6.15
N ASP A 94 -19.35 -0.71 6.76
CA ASP A 94 -20.17 -1.91 6.51
C ASP A 94 -21.64 -1.69 6.89
N GLN A 95 -21.90 -1.05 8.03
CA GLN A 95 -23.27 -0.71 8.45
C GLN A 95 -23.94 0.23 7.45
N ARG A 96 -23.27 1.32 7.06
CA ARG A 96 -23.78 2.28 6.06
C ARG A 96 -24.09 1.59 4.73
N ALA A 97 -23.21 0.70 4.27
CA ALA A 97 -23.42 -0.07 3.04
C ALA A 97 -24.67 -0.98 3.14
N LYS A 98 -24.91 -1.60 4.30
CA LYS A 98 -26.11 -2.43 4.53
C LYS A 98 -27.40 -1.59 4.52
N TYR A 99 -27.42 -0.45 5.21
CA TYR A 99 -28.59 0.44 5.23
C TYR A 99 -28.90 1.05 3.86
N SER A 100 -27.88 1.41 3.09
CA SER A 100 -28.06 1.91 1.71
C SER A 100 -28.64 0.86 0.76
N LYS A 101 -28.41 -0.44 1.01
CA LYS A 101 -28.99 -1.54 0.21
C LYS A 101 -30.38 -1.98 0.69
N GLY A 102 -30.68 -1.79 1.97
CA GLY A 102 -31.99 -2.14 2.56
C GLY A 102 -33.09 -1.09 2.36
N GLY A 103 -32.74 0.17 2.04
CA GLY A 103 -33.68 1.26 1.78
C GLY A 103 -34.11 1.44 0.31
N GLN A 104 -33.80 0.48 -0.56
CA GLN A 104 -34.20 0.47 -1.98
C GLN A 104 -35.41 -0.43 -2.28
N VAL A 105 -36.22 -0.79 -1.26
CA VAL A 105 -37.47 -1.55 -1.42
C VAL A 105 -38.67 -0.65 -1.18
#